data_AF-A0A5Q0BHE7-F1
#
_entry.id   AF-A0A5Q0BHE7-F1
#
_cell.length_a   1.000
_cell.length_b   1.000
_cell.length_c   1.000
_cell.angle_alpha   90.00
_cell.angle_beta   90.00
_cell.angle_gamma   90.00
#
_symmetry.space_group_name_H-M   'P 1'
#
loop_
_entity.id
_entity.type
_entity.pdbx_description
1 polymer ?
#
loop_
_entity_poly.entity_id
_entity_poly.type
_entity_poly.pdbx_seq_one_letter_code
_entity_poly.pdbx_strand_id
1 'polypeptide(L)'
;MNENKRVLRSNLAKVAAHVITGEEYDEPPELADEFFDKATWYMAGNAVSPEAGKAADRKKLKRGRPKVDTRKVLVSVRYSPEVLDYFRATGVGWQVRMDAALKEWIDAHPG
;
A
#
# COMPACT_ATOMS: atom_id res chain seq x y z
N MET A 1 6.90 16.14 49.62
CA MET A 1 6.42 15.82 48.25
C MET A 1 7.07 16.82 47.32
N ASN A 2 7.95 16.40 46.40
CA ASN A 2 8.70 17.33 45.54
C ASN A 2 7.88 17.64 44.28
N GLU A 3 7.45 18.90 44.16
CA GLU A 3 6.82 19.46 42.96
C GLU A 3 7.86 19.66 41.85
N ASN A 4 8.12 18.63 41.07
CA ASN A 4 8.90 18.77 39.84
C ASN A 4 7.98 19.25 38.70
N LYS A 5 7.56 20.52 38.72
CA LYS A 5 6.86 21.16 37.59
C LYS A 5 7.87 21.32 36.44
N ARG A 6 7.90 20.36 35.51
CA ARG A 6 8.61 20.51 34.24
C ARG A 6 8.05 21.73 33.52
N VAL A 7 8.81 22.82 33.52
CA VAL A 7 8.44 24.05 32.81
C VAL A 7 8.41 23.70 31.32
N LEU A 8 7.22 23.70 30.71
CA LEU A 8 7.07 23.57 29.27
C LEU A 8 7.89 24.70 28.63
N ARG A 9 8.78 24.36 27.69
CA ARG A 9 9.61 25.35 26.96
C ARG A 9 8.78 26.30 26.08
N SER A 10 7.48 26.04 25.93
CA SER A 10 6.57 26.82 25.10
C SER A 10 5.83 27.87 25.93
N ASN A 11 5.78 29.11 25.43
CA ASN A 11 5.01 30.19 26.05
C ASN A 11 3.50 29.98 25.78
N LEU A 12 2.83 29.29 26.71
CA LEU A 12 1.40 28.96 26.62
C LEU A 12 0.51 30.21 26.61
N ALA A 13 0.91 31.30 27.27
CA ALA A 13 0.15 32.55 27.26
C ALA A 13 0.10 33.16 25.86
N LYS A 14 1.20 33.08 25.10
CA LYS A 14 1.24 33.53 23.70
C LYS A 14 0.36 32.67 22.80
N VAL A 15 0.39 31.35 22.99
CA VAL A 15 -0.44 30.41 22.20
C VAL A 15 -1.93 30.65 22.47
N ALA A 16 -2.31 30.86 23.73
CA ALA A 16 -3.70 31.11 24.12
C ALA A 16 -4.24 32.45 23.60
N ALA A 17 -3.37 33.44 23.37
CA ALA A 17 -3.75 34.73 22.80
C ALA A 17 -3.94 34.70 21.27
N HIS A 18 -3.52 33.62 20.58
CA HIS A 18 -3.68 33.49 19.13
C HIS A 18 -5.12 33.09 18.80
N VAL A 19 -5.82 33.95 18.05
CA VAL A 19 -7.16 33.68 17.54
C VAL A 19 -7.00 33.18 16.10
N ILE A 20 -7.29 31.90 15.89
CA ILE A 20 -7.23 31.27 14.57
C ILE A 20 -8.28 31.91 13.66
N THR A 21 -7.85 32.46 12.52
CA THR A 21 -8.74 33.00 11.48
C THR A 21 -8.93 31.98 10.36
N GLY A 22 -10.04 32.08 9.61
CA GLY A 22 -10.29 31.17 8.49
C GLY A 22 -9.26 31.28 7.36
N GLU A 23 -8.73 32.49 7.13
CA GLU A 23 -7.71 32.77 6.12
C GLU A 23 -6.37 32.07 6.40
N GLU A 24 -6.05 31.78 7.66
CA GLU A 24 -4.81 31.09 8.08
C GLU A 24 -4.74 29.63 7.59
N TYR A 25 -5.88 29.05 7.24
CA TYR A 25 -6.02 27.66 6.82
C TYR A 25 -6.63 27.50 5.42
N ASP A 26 -6.91 28.61 4.71
CA ASP A 26 -7.51 28.57 3.38
C ASP A 26 -6.53 27.94 2.36
N GLU A 27 -5.24 28.28 2.46
CA GLU A 27 -4.15 27.62 1.75
C GLU A 27 -3.19 26.96 2.75
N PRO A 28 -3.37 25.68 3.09
CA PRO A 28 -2.46 24.98 3.98
C PRO A 28 -1.06 24.90 3.33
N PRO A 29 0.02 24.98 4.12
CA PRO A 29 1.36 24.90 3.58
C PRO A 29 1.58 23.55 2.89
N GLU A 30 2.26 23.57 1.76
CA GLU A 30 2.70 22.34 1.10
C GLU A 30 3.66 21.58 2.01
N LEU A 31 3.39 20.28 2.19
CA LEU A 31 4.26 19.37 2.91
C LEU A 31 5.45 18.98 2.03
N ALA A 32 6.36 19.92 1.80
CA ALA A 32 7.59 19.68 1.05
C ALA A 32 8.52 18.69 1.76
N ASP A 33 9.46 18.08 1.03
CA ASP A 33 10.41 17.09 1.57
C ASP A 33 11.21 17.60 2.78
N GLU A 34 11.53 18.91 2.79
CA GLU A 34 12.22 19.57 3.91
C GLU A 34 11.47 19.47 5.25
N PHE A 35 10.14 19.38 5.20
CA PHE A 35 9.30 19.16 6.37
C PHE A 35 9.59 17.77 6.97
N PHE A 36 9.73 16.76 6.11
CA PHE A 36 9.99 15.38 6.52
C PHE A 36 11.44 15.15 6.97
N ASP A 37 12.40 15.93 6.47
CA ASP A 37 13.80 15.86 6.90
C ASP A 37 13.99 16.20 8.39
N LYS A 38 13.13 17.08 8.91
CA LYS A 38 13.13 17.48 10.33
C LYS A 38 12.27 16.56 11.21
N ALA A 39 11.59 15.58 10.62
CA ALA A 39 10.71 14.70 11.36
C ALA A 39 11.49 13.79 12.32
N THR A 40 10.95 13.64 13.53
CA THR A 40 11.47 12.66 14.50
C THR A 40 10.79 11.33 14.29
N TRP A 41 11.57 10.27 14.14
CA TRP A 41 11.04 8.92 13.98
C TRP A 41 10.54 8.39 15.32
N TYR A 42 9.32 7.85 15.35
CA TYR A 42 8.76 7.18 16.52
C TYR A 42 8.35 5.74 16.20
N MET A 43 8.69 4.83 17.10
CA MET A 43 8.28 3.42 17.02
C MET A 43 7.81 2.96 18.41
N ALA A 44 6.59 2.42 18.47
CA ALA A 44 5.98 1.95 19.71
C ALA A 44 6.04 2.97 20.87
N GLY A 45 5.83 4.26 20.54
CA GLY A 45 5.84 5.37 21.52
C GLY A 45 7.22 5.93 21.86
N ASN A 46 8.31 5.38 21.32
CA ASN A 46 9.67 5.85 21.58
C ASN A 46 10.29 6.51 20.35
N ALA A 47 11.01 7.61 20.57
CA ALA A 47 11.84 8.21 19.52
C ALA A 47 12.97 7.25 19.14
N VAL A 48 13.16 7.01 17.85
CA VAL A 48 14.20 6.14 17.30
C VAL A 48 15.06 6.90 16.30
N SER A 49 16.23 6.34 15.96
CA SER A 49 17.07 6.94 14.93
C SER A 49 16.39 6.87 13.54
N PRO A 50 16.72 7.79 12.61
CA PRO A 50 16.21 7.76 11.24
C PRO A 50 16.49 6.44 10.51
N GLU A 51 17.65 5.84 10.77
CA GLU A 51 18.02 4.56 10.18
C GLU A 51 17.10 3.43 10.64
N ALA A 52 16.84 3.34 11.95
CA ALA A 52 15.93 2.35 12.52
C ALA A 52 14.48 2.53 12.03
N GLY A 53 14.02 3.79 11.95
CA GLY A 53 12.70 4.14 11.41
C GLY A 53 12.54 3.71 9.95
N LYS A 54 13.49 4.11 9.08
CA LYS A 54 13.50 3.72 7.66
C LYS A 54 13.63 2.21 7.46
N ALA A 55 14.36 1.50 8.31
CA ALA A 55 14.48 0.04 8.24
C ALA A 55 13.15 -0.67 8.59
N ALA A 56 12.46 -0.19 9.62
CA ALA A 56 11.17 -0.72 10.03
C ALA A 56 10.09 -0.49 8.95
N ASP A 57 10.09 0.69 8.34
CA ASP A 57 9.16 1.03 7.25
C ASP A 57 9.37 0.12 6.03
N ARG A 58 10.63 -0.01 5.56
CA ARG A 58 11.01 -0.92 4.48
C ARG A 58 10.61 -2.37 4.75
N LYS A 59 10.69 -2.82 6.01
CA LYS A 59 10.25 -4.17 6.41
C LYS A 59 8.72 -4.34 6.32
N LYS A 60 7.94 -3.29 6.62
CA LYS A 60 6.47 -3.30 6.45
C LYS A 60 6.07 -3.33 4.97
N LEU A 61 6.73 -2.55 4.13
CA LEU A 61 6.49 -2.52 2.66
C LEU A 61 6.64 -3.89 1.98
N LYS A 62 7.43 -4.81 2.56
CA LYS A 62 7.54 -6.19 2.06
C LYS A 62 6.29 -7.05 2.25
N ARG A 63 5.25 -6.58 2.96
CA ARG A 63 3.96 -7.28 3.11
C ARG A 63 3.01 -6.97 1.94
N GLY A 64 3.47 -7.19 0.70
CA GLY A 64 2.61 -7.26 -0.49
C GLY A 64 2.14 -8.70 -0.75
N ARG A 65 1.16 -8.88 -1.66
CA ARG A 65 0.76 -10.22 -2.13
C ARG A 65 2.03 -10.98 -2.55
N PRO A 66 2.27 -12.21 -2.04
CA PRO A 66 3.43 -12.98 -2.44
C PRO A 66 3.57 -13.02 -3.96
N LYS A 67 4.79 -12.82 -4.46
CA LYS A 67 5.07 -12.91 -5.89
C LYS A 67 4.72 -14.33 -6.34
N VAL A 68 3.66 -14.47 -7.14
CA VAL A 68 3.31 -15.75 -7.75
C VAL A 68 4.48 -16.17 -8.65
N ASP A 69 5.06 -17.33 -8.36
CA ASP A 69 6.28 -17.85 -8.99
C ASP A 69 6.06 -18.15 -10.48
N THR A 70 4.95 -18.81 -10.81
CA THR A 70 4.52 -19.06 -12.18
C THR A 70 3.25 -18.27 -12.51
N ARG A 71 3.38 -17.25 -13.37
CA ARG A 71 2.26 -16.39 -13.78
C ARG A 71 1.68 -16.86 -15.10
N LYS A 72 0.36 -16.72 -15.27
CA LYS A 72 -0.29 -16.86 -16.57
C LYS A 72 0.28 -15.79 -17.52
N VAL A 73 0.67 -16.22 -18.71
CA VAL A 73 1.14 -15.32 -19.78
C VAL A 73 -0.08 -14.88 -20.58
N LEU A 74 -0.27 -13.57 -20.75
CA LEU A 74 -1.31 -13.04 -21.63
C LEU A 74 -0.82 -13.13 -23.08
N VAL A 75 -1.49 -13.96 -23.87
CA VAL A 75 -1.25 -14.11 -25.31
C VAL A 75 -2.53 -13.85 -26.10
N SER A 76 -2.39 -13.25 -27.28
CA SER A 76 -3.49 -13.04 -28.21
C SER A 76 -3.59 -14.24 -29.14
N VAL A 77 -4.59 -15.10 -28.92
CA VAL A 77 -4.87 -16.31 -29.70
C VAL A 77 -6.26 -16.20 -30.29
N ARG A 78 -6.42 -16.59 -31.56
CA ARG A 78 -7.73 -16.69 -32.21
C ARG A 78 -8.26 -18.11 -32.02
N TYR A 79 -9.45 -18.21 -31.43
CA TYR A 79 -10.19 -19.47 -31.30
C TYR A 79 -11.33 -19.51 -32.31
N SER A 80 -11.74 -20.71 -32.73
CA SER A 80 -12.93 -20.87 -33.54
C SER A 80 -14.19 -20.41 -32.78
N PRO A 81 -15.20 -19.86 -33.46
CA PRO A 81 -16.42 -19.35 -32.81
C PRO A 81 -17.13 -20.39 -31.93
N GLU A 82 -17.25 -21.62 -32.40
CA GLU A 82 -17.94 -22.71 -31.70
C GLU A 82 -17.30 -23.07 -30.35
N VAL A 83 -15.98 -22.95 -30.24
CA VAL A 83 -15.25 -23.18 -29.00
C VAL A 83 -15.57 -22.06 -28.00
N LEU A 84 -15.53 -20.81 -28.47
CA LEU A 84 -15.85 -19.67 -27.62
C LEU A 84 -17.30 -19.68 -27.17
N ASP A 85 -18.24 -20.00 -28.06
CA ASP A 85 -19.66 -20.06 -27.75
C ASP A 85 -19.96 -21.12 -26.71
N TYR A 86 -19.40 -22.32 -26.87
CA TYR A 86 -19.53 -23.41 -25.89
C TYR A 86 -19.05 -22.97 -24.51
N PHE A 87 -17.82 -22.45 -24.39
CA PHE A 87 -17.30 -22.07 -23.08
C PHE A 87 -18.06 -20.86 -22.52
N ARG A 88 -18.38 -19.82 -23.30
CA ARG A 88 -19.16 -18.67 -22.82
C ARG A 88 -20.53 -19.08 -22.28
N ALA A 89 -21.19 -20.05 -22.90
CA ALA A 89 -22.47 -20.58 -22.43
C ALA A 89 -22.39 -21.22 -21.03
N THR A 90 -21.20 -21.66 -20.60
CA THR A 90 -20.99 -22.19 -19.23
C THR A 90 -21.04 -21.10 -18.14
N GLY A 91 -21.12 -19.81 -18.52
CA GLY A 91 -21.30 -18.69 -17.60
C GLY A 91 -20.02 -18.17 -16.97
N VAL A 92 -20.13 -17.57 -15.79
CA VAL A 92 -18.99 -16.95 -15.07
C VAL A 92 -17.88 -17.98 -14.86
N GLY A 93 -16.63 -17.57 -15.12
CA GLY A 93 -15.45 -18.44 -15.02
C GLY A 93 -15.19 -19.32 -16.26
N TRP A 94 -15.83 -19.06 -17.40
CA TRP A 94 -15.61 -19.86 -18.61
C TRP A 94 -14.15 -19.91 -19.09
N GLN A 95 -13.38 -18.83 -18.92
CA GLN A 95 -11.96 -18.81 -19.25
C GLN A 95 -11.14 -19.75 -18.34
N VAL A 96 -11.53 -19.88 -17.06
CA VAL A 96 -10.88 -20.81 -16.13
C VAL A 96 -11.19 -22.25 -16.51
N ARG A 97 -12.44 -22.53 -16.93
CA ARG A 97 -12.82 -23.86 -17.45
C ARG A 97 -12.09 -24.20 -18.75
N MET A 98 -11.94 -23.23 -19.64
CA MET A 98 -11.18 -23.40 -20.88
C MET A 98 -9.69 -23.69 -20.59
N ASP A 99 -9.07 -22.96 -19.65
CA ASP A 99 -7.70 -23.22 -19.18
C ASP A 99 -7.52 -24.62 -18.59
N ALA A 100 -8.53 -25.12 -17.85
CA ALA A 100 -8.52 -26.47 -17.30
C ALA A 100 -8.61 -27.54 -18.39
N ALA A 101 -9.49 -27.36 -19.39
CA ALA A 101 -9.61 -28.29 -20.51
C ALA A 101 -8.32 -28.39 -21.33
N LEU A 102 -7.62 -27.26 -21.53
CA LEU A 102 -6.33 -27.26 -22.22
C LEU A 102 -5.25 -28.01 -21.42
N LYS A 103 -5.27 -27.93 -20.09
CA LYS A 103 -4.36 -28.70 -19.22
C LYS A 103 -4.64 -30.19 -19.27
N GLU A 104 -5.92 -30.57 -19.19
CA GLU A 104 -6.32 -31.98 -19.32
C GLU A 104 -5.89 -32.57 -20.67
N TRP A 105 -5.98 -31.78 -21.75
CA TRP A 105 -5.48 -32.21 -23.06
C TRP A 105 -3.97 -32.46 -23.07
N ILE A 106 -3.18 -31.58 -22.42
CA ILE A 106 -1.72 -31.74 -22.28
C ILE A 106 -1.39 -33.00 -21.48
N ASP A 107 -2.07 -33.22 -20.35
CA ASP A 107 -1.84 -34.38 -19.48
C ASP A 107 -2.19 -35.70 -20.19
N ALA A 108 -3.22 -35.68 -21.05
CA ALA A 108 -3.63 -36.84 -21.84
C ALA A 108 -2.74 -37.11 -23.07
N HIS A 109 -1.95 -36.13 -23.51
CA HIS A 109 -1.07 -36.23 -24.68
C HIS A 109 0.37 -35.83 -24.34
N PRO A 110 1.04 -36.56 -23.42
CA PRO A 110 2.45 -36.33 -23.16
C PRO A 110 3.24 -36.64 -24.43
N GLY A 111 4.03 -35.65 -24.87
CA GLY A 111 4.94 -35.78 -26.01
C GLY A 111 6.17 -36.63 -25.72
#